data_AF-A0A2H5VIP1-F1
#
_entry.id   AF-A0A2H5VIP1-F1
#
_cell.length_a   1.000
_cell.length_b   1.000
_cell.length_c   1.000
_cell.angle_alpha   90.00
_cell.angle_beta   90.00
_cell.angle_gamma   90.00
#
_symmetry.space_group_name_H-M   'P 1'
#
loop_
_entity.id
_entity.type
_entity.pdbx_description
1 polymer ?
#
loop_
_entity_poly.entity_id
_entity_poly.type
_entity_poly.pdbx_seq_one_letter_code
_entity_poly.pdbx_strand_id
1 'polypeptide(L)'
;MFLVLFSVSYLVAVLILPKPAMAAFFLDVTAHLVFFETAHGFVRVNLVDAVLLRVPVIGRLRARQIEHHRRRDDRPLICYGFTVPPPVWDSLFGTLNWPLLPTEEASAGDFDRP
;
A
#
# COMPACT_ATOMS: atom_id res chain seq x y z
N MET A 1 2.44 16.19 2.58
CA MET A 1 3.32 15.50 1.61
C MET A 1 2.61 15.24 0.28
N PHE A 2 1.40 14.68 0.27
CA PHE A 2 0.63 14.37 -0.94
C PHE A 2 0.48 15.56 -1.91
N LEU A 3 -0.06 16.70 -1.45
CA LEU A 3 -0.26 17.88 -2.31
C LEU A 3 1.04 18.34 -2.98
N VAL A 4 2.17 18.25 -2.26
CA VAL A 4 3.49 18.61 -2.79
C VAL A 4 3.93 17.64 -3.88
N LEU A 5 3.87 16.33 -3.63
CA LEU A 5 4.20 15.29 -4.63
C LEU A 5 3.30 15.37 -5.85
N PHE A 6 2.01 15.62 -5.65
CA PHE A 6 1.03 15.77 -6.72
C PHE A 6 1.33 17.01 -7.57
N SER A 7 1.55 18.17 -6.95
CA SER A 7 1.90 19.40 -7.66
C SER A 7 3.21 19.29 -8.44
N VAL A 8 4.24 18.63 -7.86
CA VAL A 8 5.52 18.39 -8.55
C VAL A 8 5.32 17.43 -9.74
N SER A 9 4.62 16.32 -9.54
CA SER A 9 4.35 15.35 -10.62
C SER A 9 3.53 15.97 -11.74
N TYR A 10 2.55 16.80 -11.40
CA TYR A 10 1.74 17.56 -12.36
C TYR A 10 2.60 18.56 -13.15
N LEU A 11 3.46 19.33 -12.47
CA LEU A 11 4.36 20.27 -13.13
C LEU A 11 5.29 19.56 -14.12
N VAL A 12 5.88 18.42 -13.72
CA VAL A 12 6.73 17.61 -14.59
C VAL A 12 5.94 17.07 -15.78
N ALA A 13 4.72 16.57 -15.56
CA ALA A 13 3.87 16.05 -16.62
C ALA A 13 3.49 17.12 -17.65
N VAL A 14 3.18 18.36 -17.22
CA VAL A 14 2.90 19.51 -18.09
C VAL A 14 4.09 19.83 -19.00
N LEU A 15 5.32 19.68 -18.50
CA LEU A 15 6.54 20.04 -19.23
C LEU A 15 6.97 18.98 -20.25
N ILE A 16 6.57 17.72 -20.08
CA ILE A 16 7.11 16.59 -20.85
C ILE A 16 6.04 15.95 -21.76
N LEU A 17 4.79 15.88 -21.32
CA LEU A 17 3.77 15.10 -22.02
C LEU A 17 2.95 15.95 -23.01
N PRO A 18 2.55 15.38 -24.16
CA PRO A 18 1.59 16.02 -25.05
C PRO A 18 0.22 16.12 -24.37
N LYS A 19 -0.54 17.18 -24.66
CA LYS A 19 -1.86 17.49 -24.06
C LYS A 19 -2.81 16.28 -23.89
N PRO A 20 -3.04 15.41 -24.89
CA PRO A 20 -3.93 14.26 -24.71
C PRO A 20 -3.39 13.22 -23.71
N ALA A 21 -2.06 13.05 -23.61
CA ALA A 21 -1.45 12.15 -22.63
C ALA A 21 -1.51 12.69 -21.20
N MET A 22 -1.59 14.02 -21.03
CA MET A 22 -1.74 14.64 -19.70
C MET A 22 -3.05 14.23 -19.01
N ALA A 23 -4.15 14.14 -19.76
CA ALA A 23 -5.44 13.72 -19.21
C ALA A 23 -5.41 12.27 -18.72
N ALA A 24 -4.78 11.37 -19.50
CA ALA A 24 -4.59 9.98 -19.12
C ALA A 24 -3.67 9.86 -17.89
N PHE A 25 -2.56 10.58 -17.86
CA PHE A 25 -1.65 10.62 -16.70
C PHE A 25 -2.37 11.10 -15.43
N PHE A 26 -3.17 12.17 -15.54
CA PHE A 26 -3.91 12.69 -14.40
C PHE A 26 -4.95 11.71 -13.87
N LEU A 27 -5.67 11.04 -14.78
CA LEU A 27 -6.64 10.01 -14.42
C LEU A 27 -5.94 8.83 -13.71
N ASP A 28 -4.81 8.38 -14.22
CA ASP A 28 -4.03 7.27 -13.64
C ASP A 28 -3.52 7.62 -12.24
N VAL A 29 -2.90 8.80 -12.05
CA VAL A 29 -2.44 9.27 -10.74
C VAL A 29 -3.60 9.39 -9.75
N THR A 30 -4.74 9.91 -10.19
CA THR A 30 -5.93 10.05 -9.34
C THR A 30 -6.51 8.68 -8.97
N ALA A 31 -6.61 7.76 -9.94
CA ALA A 31 -7.09 6.40 -9.69
C ALA A 31 -6.16 5.65 -8.73
N HIS A 32 -4.85 5.77 -8.93
CA HIS A 32 -3.84 5.21 -8.05
C HIS A 32 -3.95 5.76 -6.63
N LEU A 33 -4.18 7.07 -6.49
CA LEU A 33 -4.39 7.70 -5.19
C LEU A 33 -5.66 7.20 -4.50
N VAL A 34 -6.79 7.19 -5.20
CA VAL A 34 -8.07 6.71 -4.64
C VAL A 34 -7.90 5.26 -4.20
N PHE A 35 -7.22 4.44 -4.99
CA PHE A 35 -6.90 3.06 -4.62
C PHE A 35 -5.99 2.98 -3.40
N PHE A 36 -4.92 3.78 -3.34
CA PHE A 36 -4.01 3.85 -2.20
C PHE A 36 -4.73 4.25 -0.91
N GLU A 37 -5.47 5.38 -0.93
CA GLU A 37 -6.17 5.91 0.24
C GLU A 37 -7.29 4.98 0.69
N THR A 38 -8.00 4.38 -0.26
CA THR A 38 -9.05 3.39 0.02
C THR A 38 -8.46 2.14 0.64
N ALA A 39 -7.36 1.60 0.08
CA ALA A 39 -6.67 0.44 0.63
C ALA A 39 -6.07 0.74 2.02
N HIS A 40 -5.56 1.96 2.22
CA HIS A 40 -5.00 2.44 3.48
C HIS A 40 -6.06 2.63 4.55
N GLY A 41 -7.18 3.24 4.18
CA GLY A 41 -8.37 3.36 5.01
C GLY A 41 -8.90 1.98 5.41
N PHE A 42 -8.98 1.03 4.47
CA PHE A 42 -9.46 -0.31 4.78
C PHE A 42 -8.59 -1.03 5.79
N VAL A 43 -7.26 -0.79 5.86
CA VAL A 43 -6.40 -1.45 6.87
C VAL A 43 -6.80 -1.05 8.30
N ARG A 44 -7.57 0.03 8.44
CA ARG A 44 -8.11 0.51 9.71
C ARG A 44 -9.56 0.07 9.96
N VAL A 45 -10.18 -0.67 9.02
CA VAL A 45 -11.60 -1.05 9.10
C VAL A 45 -11.73 -2.58 9.13
N ASN A 46 -11.86 -3.12 10.35
CA ASN A 46 -11.88 -4.55 10.65
C ASN A 46 -12.95 -5.35 9.88
N LEU A 47 -14.07 -4.73 9.49
CA LEU A 47 -15.16 -5.43 8.78
C LEU A 47 -14.77 -5.84 7.35
N VAL A 48 -14.05 -4.99 6.63
CA VAL A 48 -13.62 -5.28 5.25
C VAL A 48 -12.55 -6.35 5.26
N ASP A 49 -11.66 -6.32 6.24
CA ASP A 49 -10.65 -7.35 6.45
C ASP A 49 -11.27 -8.71 6.77
N ALA A 50 -12.31 -8.76 7.61
CA ALA A 50 -13.02 -10.01 7.92
C ALA A 50 -13.65 -10.68 6.68
N VAL A 51 -14.04 -9.91 5.66
CA VAL A 51 -14.56 -10.42 4.39
C VAL A 51 -13.42 -10.82 3.45
N LEU A 52 -12.43 -9.95 3.26
CA LEU A 52 -11.32 -10.17 2.33
C LEU A 52 -10.40 -11.33 2.77
N LEU A 53 -10.23 -11.55 4.07
CA LEU A 53 -9.44 -12.65 4.62
C LEU A 53 -10.02 -14.03 4.30
N ARG A 54 -11.32 -14.13 3.96
CA ARG A 54 -11.98 -15.38 3.57
C ARG A 54 -11.65 -15.81 2.14
N VAL A 55 -11.11 -14.92 1.31
CA VAL A 55 -10.71 -15.25 -0.07
C VAL A 55 -9.24 -15.68 -0.06
N PRO A 56 -8.88 -16.92 -0.41
CA PRO A 56 -7.55 -17.48 -0.10
C PRO A 56 -6.36 -16.68 -0.64
N VAL A 57 -6.44 -16.16 -1.87
CA VAL A 57 -5.35 -15.39 -2.49
C VAL A 57 -5.35 -13.96 -1.98
N ILE A 58 -6.52 -13.31 -1.95
CA ILE A 58 -6.67 -11.91 -1.53
C ILE A 58 -6.37 -11.76 -0.04
N GLY A 59 -6.84 -12.68 0.79
CA GLY A 59 -6.62 -12.70 2.23
C GLY A 59 -5.14 -12.80 2.60
N ARG A 60 -4.35 -13.61 1.89
CA ARG A 60 -2.89 -13.69 2.10
C ARG A 60 -2.18 -12.38 1.76
N LEU A 61 -2.55 -11.76 0.63
CA LEU A 61 -2.02 -10.44 0.25
C LEU A 61 -2.41 -9.39 1.28
N ARG A 62 -3.66 -9.44 1.74
CA ARG A 62 -4.21 -8.51 2.72
C ARG A 62 -3.54 -8.61 4.08
N ALA A 63 -3.34 -9.83 4.59
CA ALA A 63 -2.61 -10.06 5.83
C ALA A 63 -1.17 -9.49 5.77
N ARG A 64 -0.50 -9.65 4.62
CA ARG A 64 0.84 -9.06 4.41
C ARG A 64 0.81 -7.52 4.40
N GLN A 65 -0.22 -6.92 3.81
CA GLN A 65 -0.40 -5.46 3.83
C GLN A 65 -0.62 -4.93 5.25
N ILE A 66 -1.47 -5.61 6.04
CA ILE A 66 -1.74 -5.23 7.44
C ILE A 66 -0.45 -5.29 8.26
N GLU A 67 0.28 -6.41 8.19
CA GLU A 67 1.55 -6.58 8.94
C GLU A 67 2.63 -5.59 8.48
N HIS A 68 2.73 -5.34 7.17
CA HIS A 68 3.66 -4.35 6.63
C HIS A 68 3.33 -2.93 7.13
N HIS A 69 2.05 -2.57 7.16
CA HIS A 69 1.59 -1.29 7.68
C HIS A 69 1.85 -1.15 9.18
N ARG A 70 1.58 -2.20 9.97
CA ARG A 70 1.85 -2.22 11.41
C ARG A 70 3.33 -1.98 11.73
N ARG A 71 4.22 -2.63 10.98
CA ARG A 71 5.68 -2.42 11.14
C ARG A 71 6.13 -1.01 10.78
N ARG A 72 5.50 -0.39 9.78
CA ARG A 72 5.76 1.02 9.44
C ARG A 72 5.33 1.92 10.59
N ASP A 73 4.17 1.67 11.19
CA ASP A 73 3.70 2.45 12.35
C ASP A 73 4.67 2.30 13.55
N ASP A 74 5.20 1.09 13.78
CA ASP A 74 6.20 0.83 14.83
C ASP A 74 7.59 1.42 14.51
N ARG A 75 7.96 1.46 13.22
CA ARG A 75 9.27 1.93 12.74
C ARG A 75 9.06 2.79 11.50
N PRO A 76 8.82 4.10 11.67
CA PRO A 76 8.39 4.99 10.58
C PRO A 76 9.40 5.19 9.44
N LEU A 77 10.63 4.71 9.60
CA LEU A 77 11.75 4.85 8.66
C LEU A 77 11.96 3.63 7.74
N ILE A 78 11.09 2.62 7.84
CA ILE A 78 11.13 1.40 7.04
C ILE A 78 9.72 1.07 6.52
N CYS A 79 9.61 0.17 5.54
CA CYS A 79 8.34 -0.34 5.02
C CYS A 79 7.40 0.78 4.50
N TYR A 80 7.89 1.62 3.58
CA TYR A 80 7.14 2.76 3.05
C TYR A 80 6.18 2.39 1.92
N GLY A 81 6.40 1.27 1.24
CA GLY A 81 5.62 0.84 0.07
C GLY A 81 4.29 0.22 0.45
N PHE A 82 3.19 0.95 0.28
CA PHE A 82 1.85 0.46 0.63
C PHE A 82 1.09 -0.18 -0.57
N THR A 83 1.47 0.17 -1.81
CA THR A 83 0.77 -0.26 -3.03
C THR A 83 1.26 -1.62 -3.54
N VAL A 84 0.31 -2.40 -4.05
CA VAL A 84 0.48 -3.82 -4.37
C VAL A 84 1.33 -4.02 -5.63
N PRO A 85 2.27 -4.99 -5.62
CA PRO A 85 2.61 -5.85 -4.49
C PRO A 85 3.51 -5.14 -3.48
N PRO A 86 3.12 -5.05 -2.19
CA PRO A 86 4.08 -4.72 -1.14
C PRO A 86 4.88 -6.01 -0.94
N PRO A 87 6.10 -6.09 -1.50
CA PRO A 87 7.27 -5.38 -0.99
C PRO A 87 8.20 -4.87 -2.11
N VAL A 88 7.72 -4.70 -3.35
CA VAL A 88 8.61 -4.49 -4.50
C VAL A 88 9.45 -3.22 -4.34
N TRP A 89 8.81 -2.09 -4.04
CA TRP A 89 9.53 -0.83 -3.86
C TRP A 89 10.44 -0.83 -2.63
N ASP A 90 9.97 -1.39 -1.52
CA ASP A 90 10.80 -1.48 -0.31
C ASP A 90 11.99 -2.43 -0.50
N SER A 91 11.83 -3.48 -1.31
CA SER A 91 12.93 -4.37 -1.69
C SER A 91 13.93 -3.67 -2.60
N LEU A 92 13.45 -2.85 -3.54
CA LEU A 92 14.31 -2.11 -4.46
C LEU A 92 15.12 -1.01 -3.74
N PHE A 93 14.52 -0.37 -2.73
CA PHE A 93 15.15 0.72 -1.99
C PHE A 93 15.79 0.29 -0.66
N GLY A 94 15.81 -1.01 -0.35
CA GLY A 94 16.40 -1.55 0.88
C GLY A 94 15.67 -1.12 2.17
N THR A 95 14.46 -0.58 2.05
CA THR A 95 13.61 -0.18 3.19
C THR A 95 12.72 -1.33 3.67
N LEU A 96 12.82 -2.50 3.04
CA LEU A 96 12.11 -3.70 3.47
C LEU A 96 12.75 -4.30 4.71
N ASN A 97 12.10 -4.16 5.86
CA ASN A 97 12.51 -4.84 7.08
C ASN A 97 11.67 -6.13 7.26
N TRP A 98 11.99 -7.14 6.47
CA TRP A 98 11.31 -8.42 6.50
C TRP A 98 12.29 -9.53 6.91
N PRO A 99 12.20 -10.09 8.13
CA PRO A 99 12.44 -11.51 8.26
C PRO A 99 11.21 -12.22 7.68
N LEU A 100 11.43 -13.19 6.79
CA LEU A 100 10.41 -14.19 6.45
C LEU A 100 10.02 -14.87 7.75
N LEU A 101 8.93 -14.43 8.40
CA LEU A 101 8.37 -15.19 9.50
C LEU A 101 8.08 -16.60 8.97
N PRO A 102 8.46 -17.67 9.71
CA PRO A 102 8.02 -18.99 9.38
C PRO A 102 6.50 -18.96 9.28
N THR A 103 5.97 -19.59 8.22
CA THR A 103 4.58 -19.50 7.78
C THR A 103 3.56 -20.10 8.75
N GLU A 104 3.97 -20.52 9.95
CA GLU A 104 3.14 -21.29 10.89
C GLU A 104 2.57 -20.45 12.05
N GLU A 105 3.18 -19.35 12.49
CA GLU A 105 2.69 -18.62 13.68
C GLU A 105 1.67 -17.51 13.38
N ALA A 106 1.55 -17.07 12.13
CA ALA A 106 0.59 -16.01 11.76
C ALA A 106 -0.85 -16.51 11.59
N SER A 107 -1.15 -17.80 11.81
CA SER A 107 -2.38 -18.42 11.29
C SER A 107 -3.59 -18.43 12.23
N ALA A 108 -3.55 -17.93 13.46
CA ALA A 108 -4.75 -18.07 14.33
C ALA A 108 -4.92 -17.09 15.50
N GLY A 109 -3.89 -16.34 15.93
CA GLY A 109 -3.90 -15.78 17.28
C GLY A 109 -4.26 -14.30 17.46
N ASP A 110 -4.10 -13.46 16.44
CA ASP A 110 -3.96 -12.00 16.66
C ASP A 110 -5.01 -11.13 15.93
N PHE A 111 -6.00 -11.73 15.26
CA PHE A 111 -7.12 -10.98 14.66
C PHE A 111 -8.27 -10.69 15.65
N ASP A 112 -8.18 -11.19 16.89
CA ASP A 112 -9.18 -11.01 17.95
C ASP A 112 -8.86 -9.85 18.92
N ARG A 113 -7.79 -9.08 18.69
CA ARG A 113 -7.51 -7.90 19.51
C ARG A 113 -8.24 -6.67 18.95
N PRO A 114 -9.09 -6.00 19.74
CA PRO A 114 -9.88 -4.85 19.32
C PRO A 114 -9.03 -3.64 18.94
#